data_AF-A0A2W6U8A1-F1
#
_entry.id   AF-A0A2W6U8A1-F1
#
_cell.length_a   1.000
_cell.length_b   1.000
_cell.length_c   1.000
_cell.angle_alpha   90.00
_cell.angle_beta   90.00
_cell.angle_gamma   90.00
#
_symmetry.space_group_name_H-M   'P 1'
#
loop_
_entity.id
_entity.type
_entity.pdbx_description
1 polymer ?
#
loop_
_entity_poly.entity_id
_entity_poly.type
_entity_poly.pdbx_seq_one_letter_code
_entity_poly.pdbx_strand_id
1 'polypeptide(L)'
;MERVSETASVRALEPANDPTFENVWDEIVWRGLVHVSTDREALRELLSGDPITYYCGFDPTAPSLHLGNLVQLLTMRRLQLAGHKPL
;
A
#
# COMPACT_ATOMS: atom_id res chain seq x y z
N MET A 1 -34.24 0.80 -37.88
CA MET A 1 -33.96 -0.42 -37.11
C MET A 1 -32.47 -0.45 -36.87
N GLU A 2 -32.00 0.11 -35.77
CA GLU A 2 -30.65 -0.19 -35.27
C GLU A 2 -30.67 0.00 -33.75
N ARG A 3 -30.32 -1.08 -33.05
CA ARG A 3 -30.42 -1.22 -31.60
C ARG A 3 -29.08 -0.85 -30.97
N VAL A 4 -29.14 0.09 -30.02
CA VAL A 4 -28.69 -0.03 -28.62
C VAL A 4 -27.30 -0.62 -28.34
N SER A 5 -26.49 0.23 -27.69
CA SER A 5 -25.53 -0.04 -26.61
C SER A 5 -24.10 -0.42 -26.98
N GLU A 6 -23.28 0.62 -27.14
CA GLU A 6 -21.85 0.55 -26.85
C GLU A 6 -21.65 0.63 -25.34
N THR A 7 -21.63 -0.53 -24.69
CA THR A 7 -21.38 -0.64 -23.24
C THR A 7 -19.88 -0.56 -23.02
N ALA A 8 -19.36 0.61 -22.62
CA ALA A 8 -17.96 0.75 -22.25
C ALA A 8 -17.65 -0.21 -21.07
N SER A 9 -16.75 -1.16 -21.31
CA SER A 9 -16.22 -2.08 -20.30
C SER A 9 -15.50 -1.27 -19.22
N VAL A 10 -16.12 -1.07 -18.06
CA VAL A 10 -15.44 -0.49 -16.90
C VAL A 10 -14.41 -1.51 -16.40
N ARG A 11 -13.12 -1.17 -16.52
CA ARG A 11 -12.02 -1.94 -15.94
C ARG A 11 -11.48 -1.22 -14.72
N ALA A 12 -11.09 -1.98 -13.71
CA ALA A 12 -10.36 -1.44 -12.57
C ALA A 12 -9.02 -0.88 -13.05
N LEU A 13 -8.63 0.28 -12.53
CA LEU A 13 -7.29 0.80 -12.73
C LEU A 13 -6.29 -0.10 -12.01
N GLU A 14 -5.11 -0.27 -12.60
CA GLU A 14 -4.01 -0.95 -11.94
C GLU A 14 -3.63 -0.20 -10.67
N PRO A 15 -3.58 -0.85 -9.50
CA PRO A 15 -3.19 -0.19 -8.27
C PRO A 15 -1.76 0.36 -8.38
N ALA A 16 -1.59 1.65 -8.13
CA ALA A 16 -0.29 2.31 -8.12
C ALA A 16 -0.15 3.23 -6.90
N ASN A 17 1.10 3.51 -6.57
CA ASN A 17 1.49 4.60 -5.69
C ASN A 17 1.47 5.92 -6.48
N ASP A 18 1.36 7.04 -5.77
CA ASP A 18 1.27 8.36 -6.39
C ASP A 18 2.69 8.83 -6.80
N PRO A 19 2.97 9.00 -8.11
CA PRO A 19 4.31 9.32 -8.58
C PRO A 19 4.73 10.76 -8.29
N THR A 20 3.86 11.59 -7.71
CA THR A 20 4.20 12.97 -7.32
C THR A 20 4.97 13.06 -6.01
N PHE A 21 4.99 11.98 -5.20
CA PHE A 21 5.82 11.88 -4.01
C PHE A 21 7.24 11.43 -4.37
N GLU A 22 8.24 11.93 -3.64
CA GLU A 22 9.66 11.57 -3.85
C GLU A 22 9.90 10.08 -3.61
N ASN A 23 9.26 9.50 -2.59
CA ASN A 23 9.34 8.08 -2.27
C ASN A 23 8.05 7.57 -1.61
N VAL A 24 7.98 6.25 -1.39
CA VAL A 24 6.83 5.60 -0.75
C VAL A 24 6.62 6.05 0.69
N TRP A 25 7.69 6.41 1.40
CA TRP A 25 7.61 6.89 2.78
C TRP A 25 6.78 8.18 2.88
N ASP A 26 7.04 9.15 2.01
CA ASP A 26 6.35 10.44 2.03
C ASP A 26 4.84 10.26 1.72
N GLU A 27 4.50 9.36 0.78
CA GLU A 27 3.11 9.06 0.47
C GLU A 27 2.38 8.40 1.65
N ILE A 28 2.97 7.37 2.29
CA ILE A 28 2.30 6.68 3.41
C ILE A 28 2.15 7.57 4.65
N VAL A 29 3.07 8.51 4.87
CA VAL A 29 2.93 9.55 5.90
C VAL A 29 1.80 10.50 5.56
N TRP A 30 1.75 11.02 4.32
CA TRP A 30 0.68 11.92 3.87
C TRP A 30 -0.71 11.27 3.95
N ARG A 31 -0.81 9.98 3.64
CA ARG A 31 -2.04 9.19 3.78
C ARG A 31 -2.46 8.91 5.23
N GLY A 32 -1.64 9.26 6.22
CA GLY A 32 -1.89 8.99 7.63
C GLY A 32 -1.71 7.52 8.04
N LEU A 33 -0.93 6.75 7.29
CA LEU A 33 -0.69 5.32 7.58
C LEU A 33 0.43 5.08 8.60
N VAL A 34 1.16 6.14 8.99
CA VAL A 34 2.25 6.11 9.96
C VAL A 34 1.83 6.87 11.21
N HIS A 35 1.82 6.19 12.35
CA HIS A 35 1.62 6.84 13.65
C HIS A 35 2.94 7.18 14.35
N VAL A 36 3.87 6.22 14.41
CA VAL A 36 5.20 6.34 15.04
C VAL A 36 6.21 5.51 14.23
N SER A 37 7.47 5.97 14.18
CA SER A 37 8.62 5.22 13.68
C SER A 37 9.78 5.30 14.69
N THR A 38 10.55 4.22 14.84
CA THR A 38 11.74 4.19 15.73
C THR A 38 12.81 5.17 15.28
N ASP A 39 13.07 5.23 13.98
CA ASP A 39 13.93 6.20 13.32
C ASP A 39 13.28 6.56 12.00
N ARG A 40 12.84 7.81 11.87
CA ARG A 40 12.05 8.24 10.73
C ARG A 40 12.94 8.48 9.52
N GLU A 41 14.04 9.17 9.73
CA GLU A 41 14.99 9.57 8.70
C GLU A 41 15.68 8.34 8.10
N ALA A 42 16.14 7.41 8.94
CA ALA A 42 16.76 6.17 8.47
C ALA A 42 15.77 5.28 7.70
N LEU A 43 14.51 5.19 8.14
CA LEU A 43 13.50 4.41 7.43
C LEU A 43 13.13 5.05 6.08
N ARG A 44 13.03 6.38 6.00
CA ARG A 44 12.80 7.10 4.74
C ARG A 44 13.93 6.85 3.73
N GLU A 45 15.18 6.92 4.19
CA GLU A 45 16.35 6.63 3.35
C GLU A 45 16.34 5.17 2.87
N LEU A 46 16.11 4.23 3.79
CA LEU A 46 16.04 2.80 3.48
C LEU A 46 14.97 2.49 2.42
N LEU A 47 13.78 3.09 2.54
CA LEU A 47 12.68 2.90 1.60
C LEU A 47 12.90 3.59 0.23
N SER A 48 13.91 4.47 0.13
CA SER A 48 14.32 5.09 -1.14
C SER A 48 15.42 4.29 -1.86
N GLY A 49 16.01 3.30 -1.20
CA GLY A 49 17.06 2.43 -1.73
C GLY A 49 16.53 1.18 -2.42
N ASP A 50 17.33 0.12 -2.38
CA ASP A 50 16.99 -1.18 -2.96
C ASP A 50 15.78 -1.84 -2.27
N PRO A 51 15.03 -2.71 -2.98
CA PRO A 51 13.91 -3.44 -2.39
C PRO A 51 14.28 -4.22 -1.12
N ILE A 52 13.73 -3.78 0.01
CA ILE A 52 13.81 -4.53 1.27
C ILE A 52 12.72 -5.58 1.41
N THR A 53 12.95 -6.48 2.36
CA THR A 53 11.97 -7.45 2.84
C THR A 53 11.35 -6.95 4.15
N TYR A 54 10.03 -7.03 4.29
CA TYR A 54 9.30 -6.58 5.48
C TYR A 54 8.23 -7.59 5.91
N TYR A 55 7.76 -7.50 7.16
CA TYR A 55 6.66 -8.32 7.67
C TYR A 55 5.68 -7.50 8.50
N CYS A 56 4.44 -7.98 8.58
CA CYS A 56 3.44 -7.54 9.55
C CYS A 56 2.79 -8.79 10.16
N GLY A 57 2.81 -8.90 11.49
CA GLY A 57 2.21 -10.03 12.19
C GLY A 57 0.72 -9.85 12.43
N PHE A 58 -0.06 -10.91 12.23
CA PHE A 58 -1.47 -11.00 12.63
C PHE A 58 -1.66 -12.24 13.49
N ASP A 59 -1.94 -12.04 14.78
CA ASP A 59 -2.24 -13.16 15.67
C ASP A 59 -3.63 -13.72 15.37
N PRO A 60 -3.79 -15.05 15.21
CA PRO A 60 -5.06 -15.70 14.86
C PRO A 60 -6.01 -15.78 16.07
N THR A 61 -6.34 -14.63 16.65
CA THR A 61 -7.21 -14.50 17.83
C THR A 61 -8.70 -14.52 17.50
N ALA A 62 -9.05 -14.46 16.21
CA ALA A 62 -10.41 -14.56 15.69
C ALA A 62 -10.44 -15.37 14.37
N PRO A 63 -11.61 -15.90 13.94
CA PRO A 63 -11.72 -16.69 12.70
C PRO A 63 -11.40 -15.92 11.40
N SER A 64 -11.37 -14.60 11.46
CA SER A 64 -11.08 -13.74 10.31
C SER A 64 -10.43 -12.44 10.74
N LEU A 65 -9.72 -11.81 9.79
CA LEU A 65 -9.36 -10.40 9.91
C LEU A 65 -10.63 -9.53 9.88
N HIS A 66 -10.54 -8.33 10.43
CA HIS A 66 -11.60 -7.34 10.42
C HIS A 66 -11.06 -5.97 10.02
N LEU A 67 -11.93 -4.95 9.97
CA LEU A 67 -11.57 -3.60 9.54
C LEU A 67 -10.37 -3.00 10.30
N GLY A 68 -10.15 -3.40 11.56
CA GLY A 68 -9.01 -2.94 12.35
C GLY A 68 -7.66 -3.35 11.77
N ASN A 69 -7.60 -4.46 11.02
CA ASN A 69 -6.38 -4.91 10.36
C ASN A 69 -6.10 -4.17 9.04
N LEU A 70 -7.09 -3.46 8.50
CA LEU A 70 -7.00 -2.85 7.17
C LEU A 70 -5.90 -1.80 7.06
N VAL A 71 -5.65 -1.03 8.12
CA VAL A 71 -4.60 0.00 8.12
C VAL A 71 -3.23 -0.63 7.82
N GLN A 72 -2.90 -1.73 8.51
CA GLN A 72 -1.64 -2.44 8.31
C GLN A 72 -1.56 -3.09 6.93
N LEU A 73 -2.66 -3.70 6.46
CA LEU A 73 -2.76 -4.28 5.12
C LEU A 73 -2.54 -3.23 4.01
N LEU A 74 -3.09 -2.02 4.17
CA LEU A 74 -2.89 -0.92 3.24
C LEU A 74 -1.43 -0.44 3.24
N THR A 75 -0.81 -0.27 4.40
CA THR A 75 0.62 0.07 4.51
C THR A 75 1.46 -0.97 3.78
N MET A 76 1.25 -2.26 4.06
CA MET A 76 1.94 -3.34 3.37
C MET A 76 1.72 -3.33 1.86
N ARG A 77 0.50 -3.05 1.38
CA ARG A 77 0.24 -2.98 -0.07
C ARG A 77 1.00 -1.83 -0.72
N ARG A 78 1.13 -0.68 -0.06
CA ARG A 78 1.90 0.46 -0.59
C ARG A 78 3.38 0.16 -0.70
N LEU A 79 3.95 -0.52 0.29
CA LEU A 79 5.33 -0.99 0.24
C LEU A 79 5.54 -2.01 -0.89
N GLN A 80 4.58 -2.92 -1.08
CA GLN A 80 4.62 -3.90 -2.19
C GLN A 80 4.58 -3.22 -3.57
N LEU A 81 3.72 -2.21 -3.73
CA LEU A 81 3.62 -1.43 -4.97
C LEU A 81 4.88 -0.59 -5.25
N ALA A 82 5.64 -0.24 -4.21
CA ALA A 82 6.96 0.37 -4.34
C ALA A 82 8.09 -0.63 -4.65
N GLY A 83 7.76 -1.93 -4.78
CA GLY A 83 8.71 -2.99 -5.13
C GLY A 83 9.32 -3.73 -3.94
N HIS A 84 9.03 -3.32 -2.70
CA HIS A 84 9.46 -4.05 -1.51
C HIS A 84 8.73 -5.39 -1.38
N LYS A 85 9.32 -6.33 -0.64
CA LYS A 85 8.87 -7.71 -0.59
C LYS A 85 8.23 -8.04 0.77
N PRO A 86 6.92 -8.33 0.84
CA PRO A 86 6.33 -8.86 2.05
C PRO A 86 6.83 -10.29 2.31
N LEU A 87 7.01 -10.64 3.58
CA LEU A 87 7.17 -12.01 4.08
C LEU A 87 5.83 -12.69 4.31
#